data_AF-A0A1N5VQJ8-F1
#
_entry.id   AF-A0A1N5VQJ8-F1
#
_cell.length_a   1.000
_cell.length_b   1.000
_cell.length_c   1.000
_cell.angle_alpha   90.00
_cell.angle_beta   90.00
_cell.angle_gamma   90.00
#
_symmetry.space_group_name_H-M   'P 1'
#
loop_
_entity.id
_entity.type
_entity.pdbx_description
1 polymer ?
#
loop_
_entity_poly.entity_id
_entity_poly.type
_entity_poly.pdbx_seq_one_letter_code
_entity_poly.pdbx_strand_id
1 'polypeptide(L)'
;MRCIKTNNEKGCALCDATWGEYYREIEGENMFFCCNICADIFENMVNEVKKRTGWSHIDYIQLVGNYSKGRECEARSDKSVYKYYFRTYGDGRMMTFEDRN
;
A
#
# COMPACT_ATOMS: atom_id res chain seq x y z
N MET A 1 11.41 -4.63 -16.23
CA MET A 1 10.52 -3.68 -15.54
C MET A 1 10.07 -4.37 -14.26
N ARG A 2 10.34 -3.80 -13.09
CA ARG A 2 9.87 -4.35 -11.81
C ARG A 2 8.56 -3.64 -11.50
N CYS A 3 7.53 -4.44 -11.23
CA CYS A 3 6.17 -3.96 -10.99
C CYS A 3 5.80 -4.35 -9.57
N ILE A 4 5.27 -3.39 -8.80
CA ILE A 4 4.87 -3.63 -7.41
C ILE A 4 3.74 -4.68 -7.35
N LYS A 5 3.75 -5.48 -6.28
CA LYS A 5 2.69 -6.44 -5.97
C LYS A 5 2.20 -6.31 -4.53
N THR A 6 1.01 -6.84 -4.26
CA THR A 6 0.43 -6.93 -2.92
C THR A 6 -0.10 -8.32 -2.61
N ASN A 7 -0.31 -8.64 -1.33
CA ASN A 7 -0.99 -9.86 -0.91
C ASN A 7 -2.51 -9.89 -1.23
N ASN A 8 -3.08 -8.76 -1.66
CA ASN A 8 -4.44 -8.68 -2.19
C ASN A 8 -4.39 -8.93 -3.70
N GLU A 9 -4.41 -10.20 -4.12
CA GLU A 9 -4.23 -10.58 -5.53
C GLU A 9 -5.54 -10.60 -6.34
N LYS A 10 -6.70 -10.62 -5.67
CA LYS A 10 -8.01 -10.85 -6.30
C LYS A 10 -8.94 -9.65 -6.28
N GLY A 11 -8.64 -8.65 -5.46
CA GLY A 11 -9.45 -7.45 -5.30
C GLY A 11 -8.59 -6.19 -5.26
N CYS A 12 -9.17 -5.13 -4.72
CA CYS A 12 -8.52 -3.84 -4.54
C CYS A 12 -7.16 -4.02 -3.86
N ALA A 13 -6.09 -3.50 -4.47
CA ALA A 13 -4.72 -3.66 -3.96
C ALA A 13 -4.58 -3.21 -2.49
N LEU A 14 -5.39 -2.23 -2.07
CA LEU A 14 -5.42 -1.78 -0.68
C LEU A 14 -6.38 -2.58 0.22
N CYS A 15 -7.58 -2.97 -0.20
CA CYS A 15 -8.60 -3.50 0.72
C CYS A 15 -9.19 -4.87 0.37
N ASP A 16 -8.72 -5.48 -0.71
CA ASP A 16 -9.17 -6.76 -1.25
C ASP A 16 -10.67 -6.81 -1.65
N ALA A 17 -11.35 -5.67 -1.67
CA ALA A 17 -12.71 -5.58 -2.18
C ALA A 17 -12.76 -5.92 -3.67
N THR A 18 -13.74 -6.73 -4.08
CA THR A 18 -13.92 -7.20 -5.46
C THR A 18 -14.96 -6.39 -6.25
N TRP A 19 -15.36 -5.23 -5.73
CA TRP A 19 -16.28 -4.30 -6.37
C TRP A 19 -15.56 -3.00 -6.73
N GLY A 20 -16.15 -2.22 -7.64
CA GLY A 20 -15.54 -1.01 -8.19
C GLY A 20 -14.84 -1.27 -9.52
N GLU A 21 -14.32 -0.21 -10.13
CA GLU A 21 -13.74 -0.24 -11.47
C GLU A 21 -12.56 0.74 -11.61
N TYR A 22 -11.99 1.18 -10.48
CA TYR A 22 -10.93 2.16 -10.50
C TYR A 22 -9.57 1.49 -10.71
N TYR A 23 -8.76 2.04 -11.60
CA TYR A 23 -7.39 1.58 -11.85
C TYR A 23 -6.41 2.75 -11.77
N ARG A 24 -5.20 2.48 -11.29
CA ARG A 24 -4.10 3.45 -11.29
C ARG A 24 -2.77 2.74 -11.46
N GLU A 25 -1.91 3.31 -12.29
CA GLU A 25 -0.52 2.87 -12.40
C GLU A 25 0.28 3.38 -11.19
N ILE A 26 0.86 2.45 -10.42
CA ILE A 26 1.71 2.74 -9.27
C ILE A 26 2.93 1.82 -9.38
N GLU A 27 4.14 2.39 -9.31
CA GLU A 27 5.41 1.63 -9.41
C GLU A 27 5.44 0.63 -10.59
N GLY A 28 4.95 1.08 -11.76
CA GLY A 28 4.96 0.31 -13.00
C GLY A 28 3.92 -0.82 -13.10
N GLU A 29 3.02 -0.97 -12.12
CA GLU A 29 1.89 -1.90 -12.16
C GLU A 29 0.57 -1.13 -12.30
N ASN A 30 -0.31 -1.55 -13.21
CA ASN A 30 -1.66 -1.02 -13.31
C ASN A 30 -2.59 -1.73 -12.31
N MET A 31 -2.69 -1.18 -11.10
CA MET A 31 -3.37 -1.82 -9.98
C MET A 31 -4.87 -1.51 -9.95
N PHE A 32 -5.67 -2.52 -9.60
CA PHE A 32 -7.11 -2.35 -9.35
C PHE A 32 -7.37 -1.80 -7.94
N PHE A 33 -8.32 -0.88 -7.85
CA PHE A 33 -8.84 -0.32 -6.61
C PHE A 33 -10.38 -0.24 -6.67
N CYS A 34 -11.03 -0.42 -5.53
CA CYS A 34 -12.49 -0.29 -5.46
C CYS A 34 -12.98 1.16 -5.63
N CYS A 35 -12.11 2.14 -5.35
CA CYS A 35 -12.36 3.58 -5.53
C CYS A 35 -11.05 4.37 -5.64
N ASN A 36 -11.14 5.63 -6.06
CA ASN A 36 -10.00 6.55 -6.12
C ASN A 36 -9.35 6.79 -4.75
N ILE A 37 -10.13 6.83 -3.68
CA ILE A 37 -9.61 7.03 -2.30
C ILE A 37 -8.65 5.91 -1.91
N CYS A 38 -8.95 4.66 -2.29
CA CYS A 38 -8.04 3.54 -2.03
C CYS A 38 -6.73 3.67 -2.82
N ALA A 39 -6.80 4.17 -4.05
CA ALA A 39 -5.60 4.44 -4.84
C ALA A 39 -4.76 5.56 -4.22
N ASP A 40 -5.39 6.67 -3.80
CA ASP A 40 -4.70 7.79 -3.15
C ASP A 40 -4.02 7.37 -1.85
N ILE A 41 -4.70 6.59 -1.00
CA ILE A 41 -4.10 6.05 0.23
C ILE A 41 -2.88 5.19 -0.10
N PHE A 42 -3.02 4.25 -1.05
CA PHE A 42 -1.96 3.30 -1.36
C PHE A 42 -0.74 4.00 -1.94
N GLU A 43 -0.93 4.95 -2.85
CA GLU A 43 0.13 5.77 -3.42
C GLU A 43 0.84 6.62 -2.35
N ASN A 44 0.09 7.25 -1.44
CA ASN A 44 0.66 7.99 -0.32
C ASN A 44 1.47 7.10 0.62
N MET A 45 1.00 5.88 0.89
CA MET A 45 1.71 4.88 1.69
C MET A 45 3.02 4.47 1.02
N VAL A 46 3.00 4.16 -0.28
CA VAL A 46 4.20 3.86 -1.09
C VAL A 46 5.20 5.02 -1.02
N ASN A 47 4.75 6.25 -1.22
CA ASN A 47 5.59 7.44 -1.17
C ASN A 47 6.22 7.66 0.21
N GLU A 48 5.47 7.44 1.29
CA GLU A 48 5.98 7.58 2.66
C GLU A 48 7.03 6.51 2.99
N VAL A 49 6.82 5.26 2.54
CA VAL A 49 7.84 4.19 2.66
C VAL A 49 9.12 4.61 1.93
N LYS A 50 9.04 5.02 0.66
CA LYS A 50 10.21 5.44 -0.13
C LYS A 50 10.93 6.61 0.51
N LYS A 51 10.18 7.57 1.08
CA LYS A 51 10.74 8.72 1.80
C LYS A 51 11.51 8.30 3.06
N ARG A 52 11.01 7.33 3.83
CA ARG A 52 11.65 6.87 5.07
C ARG A 52 12.84 5.94 4.83
N THR A 53 12.75 5.07 3.83
CA THR A 53 13.79 4.08 3.53
C THR A 53 14.83 4.58 2.54
N GLY A 54 14.52 5.62 1.77
CA GLY A 54 15.34 6.09 0.65
C GLY A 54 15.30 5.16 -0.57
N TRP A 55 14.37 4.20 -0.62
CA TRP A 55 14.30 3.25 -1.73
C TRP A 55 13.83 3.90 -3.02
N SER A 56 14.49 3.55 -4.12
CA SER A 56 14.10 4.00 -5.46
C SER A 56 12.84 3.30 -5.98
N HIS A 57 12.57 2.09 -5.50
CA HIS A 57 11.43 1.27 -5.92
C HIS A 57 10.95 0.33 -4.80
N ILE A 58 9.69 -0.11 -4.88
CA ILE A 58 9.10 -1.14 -4.01
C ILE A 58 8.59 -2.29 -4.87
N ASP A 59 9.03 -3.52 -4.57
CA ASP A 59 8.64 -4.71 -5.31
C ASP A 59 7.37 -5.34 -4.76
N TYR A 60 7.16 -5.22 -3.45
CA TYR A 60 6.06 -5.91 -2.77
C TYR A 60 5.62 -5.20 -1.50
N ILE A 61 4.31 -5.20 -1.25
CA ILE A 61 3.70 -4.75 0.01
C ILE A 61 2.78 -5.82 0.56
N GLN A 62 3.05 -6.25 1.78
CA GLN A 62 2.15 -7.08 2.57
C GLN A 62 1.30 -6.20 3.48
N LEU A 63 -0.02 -6.41 3.48
CA LEU A 63 -0.99 -5.72 4.30
C LEU A 63 -1.70 -6.74 5.20
N VAL A 64 -1.51 -6.66 6.52
CA VAL A 64 -2.16 -7.58 7.48
C VAL A 64 -2.99 -6.79 8.48
N GLY A 65 -4.28 -7.11 8.58
CA GLY A 65 -5.21 -6.43 9.48
C GLY A 65 -6.39 -5.84 8.75
N ASN A 66 -7.05 -4.85 9.36
CA ASN A 66 -8.26 -4.23 8.81
C ASN A 66 -8.27 -2.71 9.03
N TYR A 67 -9.17 -2.02 8.35
CA TYR A 67 -9.25 -0.56 8.44
C TYR A 67 -9.59 -0.03 9.83
N SER A 68 -10.41 -0.74 10.63
CA SER A 68 -10.88 -0.22 11.92
C SER A 68 -9.78 -0.21 12.99
N LYS A 69 -8.88 -1.20 12.96
CA LYS A 69 -7.76 -1.33 13.90
C LYS A 69 -6.42 -0.84 13.32
N GLY A 70 -6.38 -0.49 12.03
CA GLY A 70 -5.14 -0.29 11.28
C GLY A 70 -4.49 -1.61 10.90
N ARG A 71 -3.38 -1.53 10.16
CA ARG A 71 -2.72 -2.69 9.59
C ARG A 71 -1.23 -2.69 9.86
N GLU A 72 -0.72 -3.86 10.17
CA GLU A 72 0.72 -4.15 10.20
C GLU A 72 1.13 -4.50 8.77
N CYS A 73 2.15 -3.80 8.28
CA CYS A 73 2.57 -3.85 6.90
C CYS A 73 4.05 -4.09 6.77
N GLU A 74 4.41 -4.71 5.63
CA GLU A 74 5.79 -5.00 5.29
C GLU A 74 6.00 -4.61 3.82
N ALA A 75 6.87 -3.64 3.58
CA ALA A 75 7.34 -3.29 2.26
C ALA A 75 8.67 -4.00 1.99
N ARG A 76 8.86 -4.46 0.75
CA ARG A 76 10.09 -5.11 0.29
C ARG A 76 10.64 -4.41 -0.95
N SER A 77 11.94 -4.22 -0.97
CA SER A 77 12.71 -3.74 -2.13
C SER A 77 13.99 -4.56 -2.21
N ASP A 78 14.18 -5.30 -3.29
CA ASP A 78 15.27 -6.25 -3.47
C ASP A 78 15.42 -7.25 -2.30
N LYS A 79 16.41 -7.04 -1.43
CA LYS A 79 16.72 -7.87 -0.27
C LYS A 79 16.40 -7.18 1.06
N SER A 80 15.86 -5.97 0.99
CA SER A 80 15.56 -5.14 2.14
C SER A 80 14.07 -5.22 2.47
N VAL A 81 13.79 -5.18 3.77
CA VAL A 81 12.45 -5.27 4.33
C VAL A 81 12.25 -4.11 5.28
N TYR A 82 11.09 -3.49 5.23
CA TYR A 82 10.71 -2.39 6.10
C TYR A 82 9.30 -2.63 6.63
N LYS A 83 9.17 -2.72 7.95
CA LYS A 83 7.92 -2.97 8.63
C LYS A 83 7.38 -1.70 9.23
N TYR A 84 6.07 -1.53 9.13
CA TYR A 84 5.40 -0.34 9.64
C TYR A 84 3.94 -0.64 9.94
N TYR A 85 3.38 0.10 10.88
CA TYR A 85 1.95 0.15 11.12
C TYR A 85 1.37 1.34 10.36
N PHE A 86 0.27 1.11 9.62
CA PHE A 86 -0.48 2.20 9.00
C PHE A 86 -1.95 2.20 9.39
N ARG A 87 -2.50 3.41 9.52
CA ARG A 87 -3.93 3.65 9.70
C ARG A 87 -4.35 4.89 8.92
N THR A 88 -5.54 4.85 8.34
CA THR A 88 -6.13 5.95 7.57
C THR A 88 -7.40 6.47 8.23
N TYR A 89 -7.72 7.73 7.96
CA TYR A 89 -9.06 8.27 8.17
C TYR A 89 -9.99 7.80 7.03
N GLY A 90 -11.30 7.81 7.29
CA GLY A 90 -12.31 7.44 6.29
C GLY A 90 -12.38 8.36 5.06
N ASP A 91 -11.64 9.47 5.07
CA ASP A 91 -11.57 10.46 3.99
C ASP A 91 -10.36 10.27 3.04
N GLY A 92 -9.53 9.25 3.27
CA GLY A 92 -8.35 8.99 2.45
C GLY A 92 -7.03 9.53 2.98
N ARG A 93 -7.05 10.33 4.07
CA ARG A 93 -5.82 10.87 4.64
C ARG A 93 -5.12 9.84 5.53
N MET A 94 -3.79 9.80 5.43
CA MET A 94 -2.95 9.01 6.33
C MET A 94 -3.04 9.59 7.75
N MET A 95 -3.44 8.77 8.72
CA MET A 95 -3.63 9.17 10.12
C MET A 95 -2.40 8.84 10.95
N THR A 96 -1.86 7.64 10.76
CA THR A 96 -0.77 7.10 11.56
C THR A 96 0.13 6.28 10.65
N PHE A 97 1.43 6.58 10.71
CA PHE A 97 2.48 5.80 10.09
C PHE A 97 3.61 5.65 11.10
N GLU A 98 3.73 4.47 11.67
CA GLU A 98 4.68 4.14 12.73
C GLU A 98 5.63 3.06 12.26
N ASP A 99 6.93 3.29 12.45
CA ASP A 99 7.96 2.31 12.14
C ASP A 99 7.84 1.13 13.10
N ARG A 100 8.02 -0.09 12.57
CA ARG A 100 8.14 -1.31 13.37
C ARG A 100 9.54 -1.87 13.17
N ASN A 101 10.32 -1.93 14.24
CA ASN A 101 11.62 -2.62 14.27
C ASN A 101 11.45 -4.14 14.37
#